data_AF-A0A0F9I6B6-F1
#
_entry.id   AF-A0A0F9I6B6-F1
#
_cell.length_a   1.000
_cell.length_b   1.000
_cell.length_c   1.000
_cell.angle_alpha   90.00
_cell.angle_beta   90.00
_cell.angle_gamma   90.00
#
_symmetry.space_group_name_H-M   'P 1'
#
loop_
_entity.id
_entity.type
_entity.pdbx_description
1 polymer ?
#
loop_
_entity_poly.entity_id
_entity_poly.type
_entity_poly.pdbx_seq_one_letter_code
_entity_poly.pdbx_strand_id
1 'polypeptide(L)'
;MALIIEWTPEQWAQWEAWVASRPEDVAKLARDYPPNRLYRLDGNQRVVIIAYSESATLRVAVTGQYNYVVMEREVFGIKPEQLQECELPGPDETLGCFATDFGLSQEQVEHLARSRMDDLRETRTNGRIS
;
A
#
# COMPACT_ATOMS: atom_id res chain seq x y z
N MET A 1 -12.85 13.86 -0.70
CA MET A 1 -12.00 13.00 -1.55
C MET A 1 -10.56 13.30 -1.20
N ALA A 2 -9.85 12.30 -0.70
CA ALA A 2 -8.49 12.45 -0.22
C ALA A 2 -7.47 12.09 -1.29
N LEU A 3 -6.71 13.09 -1.72
CA LEU A 3 -5.48 12.86 -2.46
C LEU A 3 -4.36 12.59 -1.44
N ILE A 4 -3.71 11.44 -1.57
CA ILE A 4 -2.49 11.17 -0.80
C ILE A 4 -1.29 11.91 -1.38
N ILE A 5 -1.36 12.22 -2.68
CA ILE A 5 -0.35 12.97 -3.44
C ILE A 5 -1.09 13.81 -4.47
N GLU A 6 -0.81 15.12 -4.49
CA GLU A 6 -1.20 15.99 -5.59
C GLU A 6 -0.19 15.85 -6.73
N TRP A 7 -0.66 15.50 -7.92
CA TRP A 7 0.20 15.38 -9.10
C TRP A 7 0.28 16.70 -9.85
N THR A 8 1.48 17.05 -10.31
CA THR A 8 1.65 18.14 -11.27
C THR A 8 1.02 17.77 -12.62
N PRO A 9 0.72 18.75 -13.49
CA PRO A 9 0.23 18.47 -14.85
C PRO A 9 1.13 17.50 -15.64
N GLU A 10 2.45 17.61 -15.46
CA GLU A 10 3.42 16.72 -16.11
C GLU A 10 3.33 15.29 -15.58
N GLN A 11 3.19 15.12 -14.26
CA GLN A 11 3.01 13.81 -13.63
C GLN A 11 1.68 13.18 -14.05
N TRP A 12 0.62 13.97 -14.15
CA TRP A 12 -0.68 13.53 -14.68
C TRP A 12 -0.55 13.04 -16.12
N ALA A 13 0.16 13.79 -16.98
CA ALA A 13 0.38 13.39 -18.37
C ALA A 13 1.20 12.09 -18.49
N GLN A 14 2.21 11.90 -17.64
CA GLN A 14 2.99 10.66 -17.57
C GLN A 14 2.13 9.47 -17.12
N TRP A 15 1.26 9.70 -16.13
CA TRP A 15 0.32 8.69 -15.68
C TRP A 15 -0.64 8.26 -16.80
N GLU A 16 -1.28 9.21 -17.47
CA GLU A 16 -2.19 8.92 -18.58
C GLU A 16 -1.48 8.18 -19.74
N ALA A 17 -0.26 8.58 -20.07
CA ALA A 17 0.55 7.89 -21.07
C ALA A 17 0.88 6.45 -20.65
N TRP A 18 1.19 6.23 -19.37
CA TRP A 18 1.40 4.89 -18.84
C TRP A 18 0.12 4.05 -18.92
N VAL A 19 -1.03 4.58 -18.47
CA VAL A 19 -2.34 3.92 -18.55
C VAL A 19 -2.68 3.54 -19.99
N ALA A 20 -2.47 4.44 -20.94
CA ALA A 20 -2.75 4.19 -22.36
C ALA A 20 -1.87 3.08 -22.97
N SER A 21 -0.70 2.79 -22.38
CA SER A 21 0.20 1.72 -22.83
C SER A 21 -0.12 0.34 -22.24
N ARG A 22 -1.08 0.23 -21.31
CA ARG A 22 -1.43 -1.03 -20.63
C ARG A 22 -2.52 -1.80 -21.37
N PRO A 23 -2.65 -3.12 -21.15
CA PRO A 23 -3.82 -3.90 -21.58
C PRO A 23 -5.14 -3.27 -21.09
N GLU A 24 -6.23 -3.50 -21.82
CA GLU A 24 -7.53 -2.84 -21.58
C GLU A 24 -8.01 -2.98 -20.13
N ASP A 25 -7.93 -4.18 -19.55
CA ASP A 25 -8.35 -4.44 -18.18
C ASP A 25 -7.54 -3.64 -17.16
N VAL A 26 -6.22 -3.58 -17.34
CA VAL A 26 -5.33 -2.82 -16.46
C VAL A 26 -5.54 -1.32 -16.64
N ALA A 27 -5.68 -0.85 -17.87
CA ALA A 27 -5.94 0.55 -18.17
C ALA A 27 -7.29 1.01 -17.58
N LYS A 28 -8.32 0.17 -17.67
CA LYS A 28 -9.62 0.43 -17.04
C LYS A 28 -9.49 0.53 -15.52
N LEU A 29 -8.86 -0.46 -14.88
CA LEU A 29 -8.64 -0.43 -13.43
C LEU A 29 -7.88 0.80 -12.97
N ALA A 30 -6.81 1.17 -13.67
CA ALA A 30 -5.98 2.31 -13.31
C ALA A 30 -6.72 3.65 -13.43
N ARG A 31 -7.65 3.79 -14.38
CA ARG A 31 -8.49 5.00 -14.49
C ARG A 31 -9.55 5.07 -13.40
N ASP A 32 -10.20 3.94 -13.11
CA ASP A 32 -11.29 3.88 -12.13
C ASP A 32 -10.75 3.99 -10.69
N TYR A 33 -9.55 3.46 -10.45
CA TYR A 33 -8.91 3.38 -9.13
C TYR A 33 -7.48 3.92 -9.18
N PRO A 34 -7.26 5.24 -9.36
CA PRO A 34 -5.92 5.78 -9.46
C PRO A 34 -5.15 5.66 -8.12
N PRO A 35 -3.81 5.52 -8.18
CA PRO A 35 -2.99 5.22 -7.01
C PRO A 35 -2.72 6.45 -6.12
N ASN A 36 -3.07 7.66 -6.55
CA ASN A 36 -2.91 8.88 -5.77
C ASN A 36 -4.05 9.16 -4.79
N ARG A 37 -4.94 8.19 -4.59
CA ARG A 37 -6.07 8.28 -3.67
C ARG A 37 -5.94 7.26 -2.55
N LEU A 38 -6.70 7.51 -1.48
CA LEU A 38 -6.81 6.59 -0.35
C LEU A 38 -8.11 5.79 -0.43
N TYR A 39 -8.00 4.48 -0.25
CA TYR A 39 -9.14 3.57 -0.27
C TYR A 39 -9.29 2.89 1.07
N ARG A 40 -10.48 2.34 1.35
CA ARG A 40 -10.78 1.51 2.49
C ARG A 40 -11.12 0.12 2.00
N LEU A 41 -10.37 -0.87 2.48
CA LEU A 41 -10.61 -2.28 2.20
C LEU A 41 -11.60 -2.86 3.22
N ASP A 42 -12.74 -3.35 2.73
CA ASP A 42 -13.80 -3.98 3.53
C ASP A 42 -14.23 -3.16 4.76
N GLY A 43 -14.23 -1.83 4.66
CA GLY A 43 -14.66 -0.91 5.72
C GLY A 43 -13.68 -0.73 6.89
N ASN A 44 -12.56 -1.46 6.93
CA ASN A 44 -11.67 -1.46 8.08
C ASN A 44 -10.38 -0.66 7.82
N GLN A 45 -9.52 -1.16 6.94
CA GLN A 45 -8.17 -0.62 6.77
C GLN A 45 -8.10 0.37 5.62
N ARG A 46 -7.41 1.49 5.84
CA ARG A 46 -7.03 2.42 4.77
C ARG A 46 -5.86 1.84 4.00
N VAL A 47 -5.93 1.87 2.68
CA VAL A 47 -4.97 1.24 1.79
C VAL A 47 -4.65 2.14 0.59
N VAL A 48 -3.44 1.99 0.09
CA VAL A 48 -3.00 2.62 -1.15
C VAL A 48 -2.76 1.55 -2.20
N ILE A 49 -3.11 1.82 -3.45
CA ILE A 49 -2.89 0.89 -4.57
C ILE A 49 -1.43 1.00 -5.01
N ILE A 50 -0.73 -0.13 -5.04
CA ILE A 50 0.69 -0.18 -5.40
C ILE A 50 0.94 -0.94 -6.71
N ALA A 51 0.01 -1.78 -7.15
CA ALA A 51 0.08 -2.42 -8.46
C ALA A 51 -1.30 -2.89 -8.97
N TYR A 52 -1.37 -3.04 -10.28
CA TYR A 52 -2.52 -3.56 -11.03
C TYR A 52 -2.12 -4.86 -11.71
N SER A 53 -2.99 -5.86 -11.66
CA SER A 53 -2.78 -7.16 -12.29
C SER A 53 -3.69 -7.31 -13.52
N GLU A 54 -3.19 -8.02 -14.54
CA GLU A 54 -3.96 -8.40 -15.73
C GLU A 54 -5.12 -9.35 -15.41
N SER A 55 -5.10 -10.00 -14.23
CA SER A 55 -6.25 -10.80 -13.75
C SER A 55 -7.36 -9.96 -13.11
N ALA A 56 -7.47 -8.69 -13.49
CA ALA A 56 -8.43 -7.72 -12.95
C ALA A 56 -8.41 -7.59 -11.39
N THR A 57 -7.23 -7.75 -10.79
CA THR A 57 -7.02 -7.63 -9.33
C THR A 57 -6.00 -6.56 -9.00
N LEU A 58 -6.04 -6.08 -7.76
CA LEU A 58 -5.18 -5.04 -7.23
C LEU A 58 -4.26 -5.62 -6.16
N ARG A 59 -3.08 -5.00 -6.05
CA ARG A 59 -2.20 -5.13 -4.88
C ARG A 59 -2.24 -3.83 -4.12
N VAL A 60 -2.46 -3.91 -2.82
CA VAL A 60 -2.60 -2.74 -1.96
C VAL A 60 -1.61 -2.81 -0.80
N ALA A 61 -1.17 -1.66 -0.31
CA ALA A 61 -0.37 -1.56 0.90
C ALA A 61 -1.21 -1.03 2.07
N VAL A 62 -1.03 -1.66 3.24
CA VAL A 62 -1.51 -1.19 4.54
C VAL A 62 -0.31 -0.63 5.28
N THR A 63 -0.28 0.68 5.47
CA THR A 63 0.85 1.38 6.09
C THR A 63 0.44 2.05 7.41
N GLY A 64 1.42 2.25 8.30
CA GLY A 64 1.24 2.99 9.54
C GLY A 64 0.95 4.47 9.31
N GLN A 65 1.20 5.00 8.11
CA GLN A 65 0.89 6.38 7.73
C GLN A 65 -0.61 6.69 7.77
N TYR A 66 -1.46 5.70 7.48
CA TYR A 66 -2.92 5.89 7.38
C TYR A 66 -3.72 4.99 8.33
N ASN A 67 -3.02 4.15 9.10
CA ASN A 67 -3.61 3.17 10.00
C ASN A 67 -2.80 3.06 11.29
N TYR A 68 -3.44 2.57 12.33
CA TYR A 68 -2.78 2.00 13.48
C TYR A 68 -2.65 0.49 13.30
N VAL A 69 -1.44 -0.01 13.09
CA VAL A 69 -1.17 -1.42 12.81
C VAL A 69 0.06 -1.92 13.58
N VAL A 70 0.14 -3.22 13.82
CA VAL A 70 1.34 -3.83 14.42
C VAL A 70 2.52 -3.82 13.43
N MET A 71 2.22 -4.11 12.17
CA MET A 71 3.18 -4.20 11.08
C MET A 71 2.52 -3.75 9.78
N GLU A 72 3.30 -3.09 8.93
CA GLU A 72 2.92 -2.80 7.56
C GLU A 72 2.94 -4.09 6.73
N ARG A 73 2.04 -4.15 5.75
CA ARG A 73 1.90 -5.32 4.89
C ARG A 73 1.34 -4.96 3.54
N GLU A 74 1.53 -5.86 2.59
CA GLU A 74 0.93 -5.78 1.27
C GLU A 74 -0.03 -6.94 1.08
N VAL A 75 -1.17 -6.65 0.45
CA VAL A 75 -2.24 -7.62 0.22
C VAL A 75 -2.48 -7.73 -1.28
N PHE A 76 -2.56 -8.96 -1.77
CA PHE A 76 -2.68 -9.31 -3.18
C PHE A 76 -4.06 -9.87 -3.48
N GLY A 77 -4.46 -9.83 -4.75
CA GLY A 77 -5.72 -10.44 -5.20
C GLY A 77 -6.96 -9.67 -4.75
N ILE A 78 -6.81 -8.39 -4.40
CA ILE A 78 -7.93 -7.53 -3.99
C ILE A 78 -8.79 -7.26 -5.21
N LYS A 79 -10.09 -7.48 -5.08
CA LYS A 79 -11.03 -7.12 -6.14
C LYS A 79 -11.44 -5.64 -6.02
N PRO A 80 -11.62 -4.92 -7.14
CA PRO A 80 -11.93 -3.49 -7.11
C PRO A 80 -13.19 -3.14 -6.31
N GLU A 81 -14.22 -4.01 -6.34
CA GLU A 81 -15.47 -3.82 -5.60
C GLU A 81 -15.31 -3.89 -4.05
N GLN A 82 -14.17 -4.38 -3.57
CA GLN A 82 -13.83 -4.38 -2.14
C GLN A 82 -13.22 -3.06 -1.67
N LEU A 83 -12.90 -2.15 -2.59
CA LEU A 83 -12.31 -0.85 -2.30
C LEU A 83 -13.37 0.25 -2.37
N GLN A 84 -13.37 1.08 -1.35
CA GLN A 84 -14.16 2.31 -1.30
C GLN A 84 -13.23 3.49 -1.08
N GLU A 85 -13.29 4.52 -1.92
CA GLU A 85 -12.52 5.74 -1.67
C GLU A 85 -12.91 6.34 -0.30
N CYS A 86 -11.93 6.85 0.44
CA CYS A 86 -12.15 7.37 1.77
C CYS A 86 -11.31 8.63 2.05
N GLU A 87 -11.63 9.32 3.14
CA GLU A 87 -10.89 10.53 3.56
C GLU A 87 -9.57 10.18 4.26
N LEU A 88 -8.65 11.16 4.27
CA LEU A 88 -7.42 11.11 5.06
C LEU A 88 -7.76 10.92 6.55
N PRO A 89 -6.87 10.32 7.34
CA PRO A 89 -7.06 10.26 8.77
C PRO A 89 -7.16 11.67 9.38
N GLY A 90 -7.96 11.78 10.43
CA GLY A 90 -8.14 13.05 11.15
C GLY A 90 -6.87 13.46 11.91
N PRO A 91 -6.72 14.73 12.29
CA PRO A 91 -5.54 15.22 13.02
C PRO A 91 -5.33 14.54 14.38
N ASP A 92 -6.41 14.07 14.99
CA ASP A 92 -6.40 13.41 16.31
C ASP A 92 -6.47 11.88 16.21
N GLU A 93 -6.46 11.31 15.00
CA GLU A 93 -6.51 9.87 14.83
C GLU A 93 -5.17 9.25 15.21
N THR A 94 -5.20 8.17 16.00
CA THR A 94 -4.00 7.43 16.33
C THR A 94 -3.54 6.64 15.11
N LEU A 95 -2.32 6.90 14.66
CA LEU A 95 -1.70 6.29 13.48
C LEU A 95 -0.31 5.78 13.85
N GLY A 96 0.19 4.81 13.11
CA GLY A 96 1.57 4.35 13.21
C GLY A 96 1.69 2.84 13.32
N CYS A 97 2.94 2.42 13.51
CA CYS A 97 3.33 1.03 13.57
C CYS A 97 4.07 0.77 14.90
N PHE A 98 3.32 0.43 15.97
CA PHE A 98 3.89 0.31 17.31
C PHE A 98 3.77 -1.11 17.84
N ALA A 99 4.88 -1.83 17.85
CA ALA A 99 4.95 -3.17 18.42
C ALA A 99 4.80 -3.15 19.97
N THR A 100 5.21 -2.06 20.62
CA THR A 100 5.18 -1.88 22.08
C THR A 100 3.78 -1.82 22.68
N ASP A 101 2.81 -1.31 21.92
CA ASP A 101 1.43 -1.14 22.40
C ASP A 101 0.66 -2.46 22.47
N PHE A 102 1.23 -3.52 21.88
CA PHE A 102 0.70 -4.89 21.93
C PHE A 102 1.36 -5.73 23.04
N GLY A 103 2.01 -5.06 24.01
CA GLY A 103 2.63 -5.72 25.16
C GLY A 103 4.00 -6.36 24.87
N LEU A 104 4.59 -6.07 23.71
CA LEU A 104 5.96 -6.48 23.41
C LEU A 104 6.94 -5.60 24.17
N SER A 105 7.85 -6.23 24.90
CA SER A 105 8.97 -5.52 25.52
C SER A 105 9.88 -4.94 24.44
N GLN A 106 10.62 -3.89 24.78
CA GLN A 106 11.58 -3.28 23.86
C GLN A 106 12.59 -4.29 23.32
N GLU A 107 12.99 -5.28 24.13
CA GLU A 107 13.87 -6.37 23.72
C GLU A 107 13.24 -7.28 22.66
N GLN A 108 11.93 -7.58 22.77
CA GLN A 108 11.20 -8.35 21.78
C GLN A 108 11.04 -7.57 20.47
N VAL A 109 10.80 -6.25 20.55
CA VAL A 109 10.75 -5.37 19.37
C VAL A 109 12.10 -5.36 18.65
N GLU A 110 13.20 -5.22 19.38
CA GLU A 110 14.54 -5.25 18.79
C GLU A 110 14.89 -6.61 18.19
N HIS A 111 14.47 -7.72 18.82
CA HIS A 111 14.67 -9.05 18.26
C HIS A 111 13.94 -9.24 16.93
N LEU A 112 12.66 -8.84 16.86
CA LEU A 112 11.87 -8.88 15.62
C LEU A 112 12.47 -8.00 14.53
N ALA A 113 12.92 -6.79 14.88
CA ALA A 113 13.57 -5.89 13.95
C ALA A 113 14.87 -6.50 13.38
N ARG A 114 15.69 -7.13 14.23
CA ARG A 114 16.92 -7.81 13.80
C ARG A 114 16.63 -9.00 12.88
N SER A 115 15.70 -9.87 13.26
CA SER A 115 15.30 -11.03 12.43
C SER A 115 14.80 -10.60 11.05
N ARG A 116 13.99 -9.54 10.98
CA ARG A 116 13.49 -9.00 9.70
C ARG A 116 14.60 -8.43 8.82
N MET A 117 15.61 -7.78 9.41
CA MET A 117 16.76 -7.29 8.65
C MET A 117 17.61 -8.42 8.09
N ASP A 118 17.74 -9.51 8.83
CA ASP A 118 18.47 -10.69 8.38
C ASP A 118 17.73 -11.40 7.22
N ASP A 119 16.40 -11.54 7.31
CA ASP A 119 15.57 -12.03 6.19
C ASP A 119 15.69 -11.15 4.94
N LEU A 120 15.72 -9.82 5.10
CA LEU A 120 15.89 -8.86 4.00
C LEU A 120 17.31 -8.87 3.40
N ARG A 121 18.32 -9.22 4.20
CA ARG A 121 19.69 -9.43 3.73
C ARG A 121 19.83 -10.72 2.94
N GLU A 122 19.21 -11.80 3.41
CA GLU A 122 19.21 -13.11 2.73
C GLU A 122 18.45 -13.08 1.40
N THR A 123 17.29 -12.40 1.36
CA THR A 123 16.55 -12.21 0.10
C THR A 123 17.30 -11.35 -0.91
N ARG A 124 18.09 -10.35 -0.47
CA ARG A 124 18.98 -9.57 -1.36
C ARG A 124 20.20 -10.35 -1.84
N THR A 125 20.66 -11.34 -1.08
CA THR A 125 21.79 -12.19 -1.51
C THR A 125 21.33 -13.32 -2.44
N ASN A 126 20.11 -13.84 -2.25
CA ASN A 126 19.54 -14.89 -3.10
C ASN A 126 18.86 -14.37 -4.38
N GLY A 127 18.51 -13.08 -4.46
CA GLY A 127 17.97 -12.43 -5.67
C GLY A 127 19.02 -12.07 -6.73
N ARG A 128 20.25 -12.57 -6.62
CA ARG A 128 21.35 -12.31 -7.56
C ARG A 128 21.84 -13.60 -8.21
N ILE A 129 20.93 -14.44 -8.68
CA ILE A 129 21.22 -15.52 -9.64
C ILE A 129 20.08 -15.57 -10.68
N SER A 130 20.52 -15.61 -11.95
CA SER A 130 19.83 -15.61 -13.25
C SER A 130 19.06 -14.36 -13.66
#